data_AF-A0A7V8VB80-F1
#
_entry.id   AF-A0A7V8VB80-F1
#
_cell.length_a   1.000
_cell.length_b   1.000
_cell.length_c   1.000
_cell.angle_alpha   90.00
_cell.angle_beta   90.00
_cell.angle_gamma   90.00
#
_symmetry.space_group_name_H-M   'P 1'
#
loop_
_entity.id
_entity.type
_entity.pdbx_description
1 polymer ?
#
loop_
_entity_poly.entity_id
_entity_poly.type
_entity_poly.pdbx_seq_one_letter_code
_entity_poly.pdbx_strand_id
1 'polypeptide(L)'
;MKNIIILVLTALLLFAISAALSLWLQQSSATATAAQNEKDKSAKKNGNKSEEETTRPPASKSEPPPAPAPTPATDLAAALAALREREVQVERRAQQVQIVLQDLQEQRERFDELVRQVAQEVKAVTKSLDQLAALESQAKKKQDTDEFDRKNIDRLAAMFDSMDGEAAAPIIKQMADSGRMELAARILAQMKERNAARLLAELSDHALAVQLVERVRALKYPNGAAGGGVSAGGAGAPLPREAGGITPAGGTPPQAP
;
A
#
# COMPACT_ATOMS: atom_id res chain seq x y z
N MET A 1 -4.54 3.44 20.57
CA MET A 1 -5.95 3.16 20.20
C MET A 1 -6.30 3.61 18.77
N LYS A 2 -5.95 4.82 18.34
CA LYS A 2 -6.23 5.31 16.97
C LYS A 2 -5.68 4.40 15.84
N ASN A 3 -4.48 3.83 16.03
CA ASN A 3 -3.87 2.94 15.03
C ASN A 3 -4.57 1.57 14.91
N ILE A 4 -5.21 1.08 15.98
CA ILE A 4 -5.99 -0.17 15.95
C ILE A 4 -7.28 0.03 15.16
N ILE A 5 -7.92 1.21 15.31
CA ILE A 5 -9.12 1.56 14.55
C ILE A 5 -8.81 1.63 13.04
N ILE A 6 -7.67 2.22 12.66
CA ILE A 6 -7.25 2.30 11.26
C ILE A 6 -7.03 0.89 10.69
N LEU A 7 -6.36 0.00 11.43
CA LEU A 7 -6.12 -1.39 10.99
C LEU A 7 -7.42 -2.18 10.79
N VAL A 8 -8.38 -2.07 11.72
CA VAL A 8 -9.70 -2.74 11.59
C VAL A 8 -10.46 -2.20 10.39
N LEU A 9 -10.41 -0.89 10.15
CA LEU A 9 -11.11 -0.24 9.03
C LEU A 9 -10.50 -0.65 7.68
N THR A 10 -9.17 -0.72 7.58
CA THR A 10 -8.50 -1.23 6.38
C THR A 10 -8.78 -2.71 6.12
N ALA A 11 -8.86 -3.54 7.16
CA ALA A 11 -9.21 -4.95 7.02
C ALA A 11 -10.66 -5.15 6.53
N LEU A 12 -11.59 -4.34 7.04
CA LEU A 12 -13.00 -4.37 6.62
C LEU A 12 -13.16 -3.93 5.16
N LEU A 13 -12.41 -2.91 4.73
CA LEU A 13 -12.42 -2.43 3.34
C LEU A 13 -11.91 -3.52 2.38
N LEU A 14 -10.79 -4.17 2.71
CA LEU A 14 -10.23 -5.25 1.90
C LEU A 14 -11.15 -6.47 1.83
N PHE A 15 -11.81 -6.83 2.94
CA PHE A 15 -12.79 -7.92 2.97
C PHE A 15 -14.01 -7.61 2.10
N ALA A 16 -14.53 -6.38 2.12
CA ALA A 16 -15.67 -5.97 1.30
C ALA A 16 -15.36 -6.01 -0.21
N ILE A 17 -14.17 -5.54 -0.62
CA ILE A 17 -13.74 -5.60 -2.02
C ILE A 17 -13.59 -7.06 -2.48
N SER A 18 -13.01 -7.92 -1.64
CA SER A 18 -12.85 -9.34 -1.96
C SER A 18 -14.19 -10.08 -2.05
N ALA A 19 -15.13 -9.78 -1.15
CA ALA A 19 -16.49 -10.33 -1.21
C ALA A 19 -17.27 -9.86 -2.44
N ALA A 20 -17.14 -8.58 -2.83
CA ALA A 20 -17.78 -8.04 -4.03
C ALA A 20 -17.23 -8.69 -5.31
N LEU A 21 -15.91 -8.89 -5.40
CA LEU A 21 -15.29 -9.61 -6.51
C LEU A 21 -15.71 -11.08 -6.56
N SER A 22 -15.82 -11.74 -5.40
CA SER A 22 -16.29 -13.13 -5.31
C SER A 22 -17.73 -13.28 -5.77
N LEU A 23 -18.63 -12.36 -5.38
CA LEU A 23 -20.02 -12.35 -5.84
C LEU A 23 -20.11 -12.05 -7.34
N TRP A 24 -19.30 -11.12 -7.85
CA TRP A 24 -19.29 -10.77 -9.27
C TRP A 24 -18.80 -11.93 -10.16
N LEU A 25 -17.75 -12.65 -9.74
CA LEU A 25 -17.30 -13.87 -10.44
C LEU A 25 -18.32 -15.02 -10.34
N GLN A 26 -19.01 -15.15 -9.22
CA GLN A 26 -20.03 -16.19 -9.05
C GLN A 26 -21.29 -15.87 -9.90
N GLN A 27 -21.58 -14.59 -10.11
CA GLN A 27 -22.68 -14.14 -10.97
C GLN A 27 -22.33 -14.26 -12.47
N SER A 28 -21.08 -14.04 -12.87
CA SER A 28 -20.63 -14.25 -14.25
C SER A 28 -20.59 -15.73 -14.62
N SER A 29 -20.20 -16.61 -13.69
CA SER A 29 -20.27 -18.06 -13.90
C SER A 29 -21.71 -18.59 -13.91
N ALA A 30 -22.61 -18.03 -13.10
CA ALA A 30 -24.04 -18.38 -13.11
C ALA A 30 -24.76 -17.94 -14.41
N THR A 31 -24.36 -16.83 -15.03
CA THR A 31 -24.90 -16.41 -16.34
C THR A 31 -24.35 -17.26 -17.49
N ALA A 32 -23.09 -17.71 -17.41
CA ALA A 32 -22.54 -18.69 -18.35
C ALA A 32 -23.20 -20.07 -18.21
N THR A 33 -23.60 -20.49 -17.00
CA THR A 33 -24.36 -21.74 -16.82
C THR A 33 -25.86 -21.57 -17.13
N ALA A 34 -26.47 -20.40 -16.96
CA ALA A 34 -27.88 -20.19 -17.33
C ALA A 34 -28.12 -20.22 -18.85
N ALA A 35 -27.18 -19.71 -19.67
CA ALA A 35 -27.28 -19.79 -21.13
C ALA A 35 -27.04 -21.22 -21.68
N GLN A 36 -26.36 -22.08 -20.92
CA GLN A 36 -26.13 -23.48 -21.31
C GLN A 36 -27.17 -24.44 -20.68
N ASN A 37 -27.83 -24.04 -19.59
CA ASN A 37 -28.82 -24.86 -18.88
C ASN A 37 -30.28 -24.55 -19.28
N GLU A 38 -30.53 -23.57 -20.17
CA GLU A 38 -31.84 -23.42 -20.85
C GLU A 38 -31.97 -24.32 -22.10
N LYS A 39 -30.87 -24.95 -22.55
CA LYS A 39 -30.91 -25.97 -23.61
C LYS A 39 -30.95 -27.41 -23.11
N ASP A 40 -30.78 -27.63 -21.80
CA ASP A 40 -30.84 -28.97 -21.17
C ASP A 40 -31.87 -29.11 -20.02
N LYS A 41 -32.65 -28.06 -19.70
CA LYS A 41 -33.78 -28.14 -18.73
C LYS A 41 -35.14 -28.50 -19.34
N SER A 42 -35.16 -29.15 -20.48
CA SER A 42 -36.29 -29.97 -20.92
C SER A 42 -35.95 -31.46 -20.96
N ALA A 43 -35.04 -31.96 -20.12
CA ALA A 43 -34.92 -33.40 -19.90
C ALA A 43 -34.24 -33.75 -18.56
N LYS A 44 -35.07 -33.88 -17.51
CA LYS A 44 -34.97 -34.93 -16.49
C LYS A 44 -33.78 -34.84 -15.50
N LYS A 45 -34.08 -34.69 -14.21
CA LYS A 45 -34.24 -35.86 -13.31
C LYS A 45 -34.55 -35.41 -11.88
N ASN A 46 -35.84 -35.49 -11.55
CA ASN A 46 -36.29 -35.90 -10.24
C ASN A 46 -35.91 -37.37 -10.06
N GLY A 47 -35.28 -37.70 -8.93
CA GLY A 47 -34.86 -39.05 -8.61
C GLY A 47 -35.86 -39.74 -7.71
N ASN A 48 -36.30 -40.93 -8.16
CA ASN A 48 -36.62 -42.11 -7.37
C ASN A 48 -38.12 -42.43 -7.17
N LYS A 49 -38.65 -43.37 -7.98
CA LYS A 49 -39.23 -44.66 -7.52
C LYS A 49 -39.75 -45.50 -8.70
N SER A 50 -39.42 -46.79 -8.65
CA SER A 50 -40.07 -47.98 -9.24
C SER A 50 -40.17 -48.18 -10.76
N GLU A 51 -39.74 -49.40 -11.11
CA GLU A 51 -40.36 -50.39 -12.01
C GLU A 51 -40.28 -50.18 -13.53
N GLU A 52 -39.50 -51.10 -14.13
CA GLU A 52 -39.90 -52.01 -15.21
C GLU A 52 -40.20 -51.44 -16.61
N GLU A 53 -39.84 -52.27 -17.59
CA GLU A 53 -40.31 -52.26 -18.99
C GLU A 53 -39.48 -51.51 -20.05
N THR A 54 -38.68 -52.33 -20.77
CA THR A 54 -38.61 -52.42 -22.24
C THR A 54 -38.70 -51.13 -23.06
N THR A 55 -37.59 -50.67 -23.66
CA THR A 55 -37.59 -50.40 -25.12
C THR A 55 -36.19 -50.34 -25.73
N ARG A 56 -35.99 -51.23 -26.70
CA ARG A 56 -34.93 -51.33 -27.69
C ARG A 56 -34.91 -50.05 -28.57
N PRO A 57 -33.74 -49.49 -28.96
CA PRO A 57 -33.73 -48.42 -29.95
C PRO A 57 -34.25 -48.97 -31.30
N PRO A 58 -35.16 -48.27 -32.00
CA PRO A 58 -35.58 -48.69 -33.32
C PRO A 58 -34.40 -48.50 -34.28
N ALA A 59 -33.88 -49.62 -34.78
CA ALA A 59 -33.07 -49.63 -35.99
C ALA A 59 -33.97 -49.16 -37.14
N SER A 60 -33.91 -47.87 -37.44
CA SER A 60 -34.50 -47.28 -38.64
C SER A 60 -33.79 -47.88 -39.86
N LYS A 61 -34.45 -48.85 -40.48
CA LYS A 61 -34.20 -49.27 -41.86
C LYS A 61 -34.22 -48.02 -42.73
N SER A 62 -33.04 -47.56 -43.10
CA SER A 62 -32.85 -46.50 -44.09
C SER A 62 -33.07 -47.15 -45.45
N GLU A 63 -34.28 -46.99 -45.95
CA GLU A 63 -34.64 -47.25 -47.34
C GLU A 63 -33.69 -46.43 -48.24
N PRO A 64 -33.04 -47.05 -49.24
CA PRO A 64 -32.12 -46.33 -50.11
C PRO A 64 -32.90 -45.25 -50.89
N PRO A 65 -32.45 -43.99 -50.92
CA PRO A 65 -33.17 -42.94 -51.61
C PRO A 65 -33.32 -43.30 -53.10
N PRO A 66 -34.50 -43.13 -53.70
CA PRO A 66 -34.72 -43.39 -55.12
C PRO A 66 -33.78 -42.53 -55.96
N ALA A 67 -33.17 -43.16 -56.97
CA ALA A 67 -32.22 -42.53 -57.88
C ALA A 67 -32.82 -41.24 -58.47
N PRO A 68 -32.15 -40.08 -58.31
CA PRO A 68 -32.65 -38.82 -58.82
C PRO A 68 -32.70 -38.86 -60.35
N ALA A 69 -33.86 -38.52 -60.91
CA ALA A 69 -34.04 -38.29 -62.34
C ALA A 69 -33.09 -37.17 -62.82
N PRO A 70 -32.62 -37.20 -64.08
CA PRO A 70 -31.66 -36.24 -64.61
C PRO A 70 -32.25 -34.82 -64.54
N THR A 71 -31.65 -33.97 -63.71
CA THR A 71 -32.00 -32.56 -63.61
C THR A 71 -31.67 -31.85 -64.93
N PRO A 72 -32.52 -30.93 -65.39
CA PRO A 72 -32.30 -30.20 -66.63
C PRO A 72 -31.07 -29.29 -66.51
N ALA A 73 -30.31 -29.14 -67.60
CA ALA A 73 -29.05 -28.37 -67.67
C ALA A 73 -29.12 -26.91 -67.16
N THR A 74 -30.33 -26.36 -66.99
CA THR A 74 -30.60 -25.05 -66.39
C THR A 74 -30.26 -24.97 -64.90
N ASP A 75 -30.26 -26.07 -64.14
CA ASP A 75 -29.90 -26.10 -62.72
C ASP A 75 -28.39 -25.88 -62.48
N LEU A 76 -27.55 -26.14 -63.48
CA LEU A 76 -26.09 -26.08 -63.34
C LEU A 76 -25.60 -24.63 -63.20
N ALA A 77 -26.21 -23.69 -63.92
CA ALA A 77 -25.88 -22.27 -63.80
C ALA A 77 -26.26 -21.70 -62.41
N ALA A 78 -27.40 -22.10 -61.86
CA ALA A 78 -27.83 -21.71 -60.52
C ALA A 78 -26.92 -22.30 -59.43
N ALA A 79 -26.51 -23.57 -59.59
CA ALA A 79 -25.56 -24.21 -58.68
C ALA A 79 -24.20 -23.51 -58.65
N LEU A 80 -23.66 -23.10 -59.82
CA LEU A 80 -22.41 -22.33 -59.90
C LEU A 80 -22.53 -20.95 -59.25
N ALA A 81 -23.68 -20.27 -59.40
CA ALA A 81 -23.92 -18.99 -58.73
C ALA A 81 -23.97 -19.15 -57.20
N ALA A 82 -24.65 -20.18 -56.70
CA ALA A 82 -24.73 -20.48 -55.27
C ALA A 82 -23.36 -20.85 -54.67
N LEU A 83 -22.51 -21.55 -55.44
CA LEU A 83 -21.13 -21.83 -55.01
C LEU A 83 -20.30 -20.55 -54.89
N ARG A 84 -20.37 -19.66 -55.88
CA ARG A 84 -19.69 -18.36 -55.81
C ARG A 84 -20.15 -17.51 -54.63
N GLU A 85 -21.45 -17.51 -54.33
CA GLU A 85 -21.97 -16.80 -53.15
C GLU A 85 -21.44 -17.39 -51.84
N ARG A 86 -21.36 -18.72 -51.75
CA ARG A 86 -20.75 -19.40 -50.59
C ARG A 86 -19.26 -19.09 -50.46
N GLU A 87 -18.51 -19.07 -51.55
CA GLU A 87 -17.09 -18.70 -51.56
C GLU A 87 -16.90 -17.29 -51.00
N VAL A 88 -17.66 -16.31 -51.49
CA VAL A 88 -17.63 -14.94 -50.97
C VAL A 88 -18.00 -14.88 -49.49
N GLN A 89 -18.97 -15.68 -49.05
CA GLN A 89 -19.36 -15.72 -47.63
C GLN A 89 -18.24 -16.32 -46.75
N VAL A 90 -17.57 -17.36 -47.23
CA VAL A 90 -16.44 -17.98 -46.53
C VAL A 90 -15.26 -17.01 -46.47
N GLU A 91 -14.94 -16.31 -47.55
CA GLU A 91 -13.89 -15.28 -47.57
C GLU A 91 -14.17 -14.16 -46.56
N ARG A 92 -15.40 -13.65 -46.49
CA ARG A 92 -15.78 -12.63 -45.49
C ARG A 92 -15.60 -13.13 -44.07
N ARG A 93 -15.99 -14.38 -43.78
CA ARG A 93 -15.77 -14.99 -42.46
C ARG A 93 -14.29 -15.18 -42.16
N ALA A 94 -13.49 -15.58 -43.15
CA ALA A 94 -12.04 -15.72 -43.00
C ALA A 94 -11.39 -14.37 -42.66
N GLN A 95 -11.79 -13.28 -43.33
CA GLN A 95 -11.33 -11.93 -43.02
C GLN A 95 -11.74 -11.47 -41.61
N GLN A 96 -12.99 -11.74 -41.20
CA GLN A 96 -13.45 -11.42 -39.84
C GLN A 96 -12.65 -12.17 -38.78
N VAL A 97 -12.40 -13.46 -38.97
CA VAL A 97 -11.56 -14.26 -38.06
C VAL A 97 -10.14 -13.70 -38.01
N GLN A 98 -9.57 -13.28 -39.14
CA GLN A 98 -8.24 -12.69 -39.18
C GLN A 98 -8.15 -11.39 -38.38
N ILE A 99 -9.16 -10.51 -38.47
CA ILE A 99 -9.23 -9.27 -37.68
C ILE A 99 -9.31 -9.59 -36.18
N VAL A 100 -10.15 -10.56 -35.79
CA VAL A 100 -10.29 -10.96 -34.38
C VAL A 100 -8.98 -11.58 -33.85
N LEU A 101 -8.27 -12.36 -34.65
CA LEU A 101 -6.98 -12.92 -34.25
C LEU A 101 -5.92 -11.82 -34.02
N GLN A 102 -5.93 -10.78 -34.86
CA GLN A 102 -5.03 -9.64 -34.68
C GLN A 102 -5.37 -8.86 -33.40
N ASP A 103 -6.64 -8.56 -33.15
CA ASP A 103 -7.08 -7.90 -31.91
C ASP A 103 -6.72 -8.73 -30.66
N LEU A 104 -6.91 -10.05 -30.69
CA LEU A 104 -6.50 -10.93 -29.59
C LEU A 104 -4.99 -10.94 -29.36
N GLN A 105 -4.19 -10.83 -30.42
CA GLN A 105 -2.73 -10.72 -30.29
C GLN A 105 -2.33 -9.39 -29.64
N GLU A 106 -2.89 -8.26 -30.10
CA GLU A 106 -2.63 -6.95 -29.51
C GLU A 106 -3.09 -6.87 -28.05
N GLN A 107 -4.25 -7.43 -27.72
CA GLN A 107 -4.74 -7.50 -26.34
C GLN A 107 -3.81 -8.34 -25.47
N ARG A 108 -3.27 -9.44 -26.00
CA ARG A 108 -2.31 -10.28 -25.27
C ARG A 108 -1.02 -9.53 -24.99
N GLU A 109 -0.48 -8.81 -25.97
CA GLU A 109 0.74 -8.01 -25.78
C GLU A 109 0.54 -6.92 -24.71
N ARG A 110 -0.60 -6.20 -24.75
CA ARG A 110 -0.94 -5.20 -23.72
C ARG A 110 -1.09 -5.83 -22.34
N PHE A 111 -1.70 -7.01 -22.26
CA PHE A 111 -1.83 -7.74 -21.00
C PHE A 111 -0.48 -8.17 -20.46
N ASP A 112 0.39 -8.72 -21.31
CA ASP A 112 1.75 -9.13 -20.92
C ASP A 112 2.58 -7.93 -20.43
N GLU A 113 2.40 -6.75 -21.04
CA GLU A 113 3.03 -5.51 -20.57
C GLU A 113 2.51 -5.06 -19.20
N LEU A 114 1.20 -5.11 -18.96
CA LEU A 114 0.61 -4.83 -17.65
C LEU A 114 1.10 -5.82 -16.59
N VAL A 115 1.15 -7.12 -16.91
CA VAL A 115 1.70 -8.14 -15.99
C VAL A 115 3.15 -7.83 -15.63
N ARG A 116 3.95 -7.37 -16.61
CA ARG A 116 5.33 -6.97 -16.38
C ARG A 116 5.44 -5.73 -15.48
N GLN A 117 4.57 -4.73 -15.67
CA GLN A 117 4.52 -3.53 -14.82
C GLN A 117 4.15 -3.89 -13.38
N VAL A 118 3.08 -4.67 -13.18
CA VAL A 118 2.66 -5.14 -11.85
C VAL A 118 3.78 -5.95 -11.18
N ALA A 119 4.48 -6.81 -11.92
CA ALA A 119 5.61 -7.55 -11.38
C ALA A 119 6.78 -6.64 -10.95
N GLN A 120 7.00 -5.52 -11.62
CA GLN A 120 8.01 -4.53 -11.23
C GLN A 120 7.58 -3.75 -9.99
N GLU A 121 6.32 -3.34 -9.91
CA GLU A 121 5.76 -2.64 -8.75
C GLU A 121 5.78 -3.52 -7.50
N VAL A 122 5.35 -4.78 -7.62
CA VAL A 122 5.41 -5.74 -6.51
C VAL A 122 6.85 -5.88 -6.02
N LYS A 123 7.84 -6.01 -6.92
CA LYS A 123 9.26 -6.08 -6.52
C LYS A 123 9.74 -4.79 -5.84
N ALA A 124 9.30 -3.62 -6.30
CA ALA A 124 9.66 -2.34 -5.69
C ALA A 124 9.06 -2.21 -4.27
N VAL A 125 7.78 -2.56 -4.12
CA VAL A 125 7.09 -2.56 -2.84
C VAL A 125 7.74 -3.56 -1.87
N THR A 126 8.05 -4.79 -2.31
CA THR A 126 8.76 -5.77 -1.47
C THR A 126 10.11 -5.23 -0.98
N LYS A 127 10.91 -4.61 -1.85
CA LYS A 127 12.18 -3.98 -1.44
C LYS A 127 11.99 -2.86 -0.43
N SER A 128 10.96 -2.02 -0.60
CA SER A 128 10.65 -0.96 0.36
C SER A 128 10.22 -1.51 1.72
N LEU A 129 9.49 -2.63 1.73
CA LEU A 129 9.07 -3.33 2.95
C LEU A 129 10.27 -3.93 3.68
N ASP A 130 11.21 -4.55 2.96
CA ASP A 130 12.44 -5.09 3.54
C ASP A 130 13.32 -3.96 4.14
N GLN A 131 13.40 -2.81 3.47
CA GLN A 131 14.10 -1.63 3.98
C GLN A 131 13.45 -1.08 5.26
N LEU A 132 12.12 -0.99 5.30
CA LEU A 132 11.38 -0.56 6.49
C LEU A 132 11.58 -1.53 7.65
N ALA A 133 11.53 -2.84 7.40
CA ALA A 133 11.82 -3.84 8.42
C ALA A 133 13.25 -3.72 8.96
N ALA A 134 14.23 -3.45 8.10
CA ALA A 134 15.61 -3.20 8.52
C ALA A 134 15.73 -1.94 9.38
N LEU A 135 15.09 -0.83 8.99
CA LEU A 135 15.08 0.42 9.77
C LEU A 135 14.36 0.25 11.11
N GLU A 136 13.26 -0.49 11.16
CA GLU A 136 12.55 -0.79 12.40
C GLU A 136 13.44 -1.62 13.35
N SER A 137 14.17 -2.61 12.82
CA SER A 137 15.12 -3.39 13.63
C SER A 137 16.27 -2.53 14.18
N GLN A 138 16.74 -1.54 13.42
CA GLN A 138 17.74 -0.58 13.89
C GLN A 138 17.16 0.38 14.93
N ALA A 139 15.93 0.84 14.75
CA ALA A 139 15.26 1.72 15.70
C ALA A 139 15.02 1.00 17.04
N LYS A 140 14.60 -0.26 17.02
CA LYS A 140 14.46 -1.08 18.23
C LYS A 140 15.78 -1.28 18.95
N LYS A 141 16.85 -1.61 18.23
CA LYS A 141 18.20 -1.72 18.81
C LYS A 141 18.66 -0.42 19.48
N LYS A 142 18.43 0.72 18.83
CA LYS A 142 18.76 2.04 19.40
C LYS A 142 17.92 2.35 20.64
N GLN A 143 16.63 2.00 20.63
CA GLN A 143 15.76 2.18 21.78
C GLN A 143 16.23 1.31 22.97
N ASP A 144 16.58 0.05 22.72
CA ASP A 144 17.07 -0.86 23.77
C ASP A 144 18.39 -0.36 24.39
N THR A 145 19.31 0.16 23.56
CA THR A 145 20.54 0.78 24.06
C THR A 145 20.27 2.06 24.85
N ASP A 146 19.35 2.91 24.38
CA ASP A 146 18.98 4.13 25.09
C ASP A 146 18.31 3.83 26.43
N GLU A 147 17.48 2.78 26.51
CA GLU A 147 16.85 2.34 27.76
C GLU A 147 17.89 1.77 28.75
N PHE A 148 18.88 1.02 28.26
CA PHE A 148 19.98 0.54 29.08
C PHE A 148 20.83 1.69 29.61
N ASP A 149 21.18 2.63 28.74
CA ASP A 149 21.97 3.81 29.09
C ASP A 149 21.24 4.71 30.09
N ARG A 150 19.92 4.90 29.93
CA ARG A 150 19.09 5.61 30.92
C ARG A 150 19.20 4.95 32.29
N LYS A 151 18.94 3.64 32.39
CA LYS A 151 19.04 2.92 33.67
C LYS A 151 20.43 3.01 34.30
N ASN A 152 21.49 3.02 33.48
CA ASN A 152 22.85 3.19 33.97
C ASN A 152 23.10 4.62 34.50
N ILE A 153 22.62 5.64 33.78
CA ILE A 153 22.68 7.04 34.20
C ILE A 153 21.90 7.26 35.50
N ASP A 154 20.71 6.69 35.63
CA ASP A 154 19.89 6.77 36.85
C ASP A 154 20.65 6.21 38.08
N ARG A 155 21.35 5.08 37.90
CA ARG A 155 22.18 4.48 38.96
C ARG A 155 23.37 5.36 39.32
N LEU A 156 24.05 5.92 38.34
CA LEU A 156 25.15 6.86 38.59
C LEU A 156 24.63 8.11 39.32
N ALA A 157 23.51 8.69 38.88
CA ALA A 157 22.86 9.81 39.55
C ALA A 157 22.52 9.49 41.00
N ALA A 158 21.95 8.32 41.29
CA ALA A 158 21.66 7.88 42.65
C ALA A 158 22.94 7.73 43.51
N MET A 159 24.03 7.20 42.93
CA MET A 159 25.33 7.08 43.61
C MET A 159 25.90 8.46 43.95
N PHE A 160 25.89 9.39 42.99
CA PHE A 160 26.34 10.77 43.21
C PHE A 160 25.43 11.55 44.17
N ASP A 161 24.12 11.28 44.20
CA ASP A 161 23.19 11.89 45.16
C ASP A 161 23.46 11.48 46.61
N SER A 162 24.07 10.31 46.81
CA SER A 162 24.50 9.79 48.12
C SER A 162 25.91 10.21 48.52
N MET A 163 26.67 10.80 47.59
CA MET A 163 28.06 11.22 47.81
C MET A 163 28.12 12.69 48.21
N ASP A 164 29.07 13.06 49.06
CA ASP A 164 29.28 14.46 49.43
C ASP A 164 29.77 15.28 48.23
N GLY A 165 29.34 16.55 48.16
CA GLY A 165 29.65 17.46 47.06
C GLY A 165 31.16 17.61 46.81
N GLU A 166 31.96 17.65 47.89
CA GLU A 166 33.42 17.72 47.85
C GLU A 166 34.07 16.50 47.21
N ALA A 167 33.54 15.30 47.45
CA ALA A 167 34.06 14.06 46.87
C ALA A 167 33.59 13.85 45.42
N ALA A 168 32.37 14.29 45.09
CA ALA A 168 31.78 14.12 43.78
C ALA A 168 32.31 15.13 42.73
N ALA A 169 32.61 16.37 43.15
CA ALA A 169 33.09 17.44 42.28
C ALA A 169 34.34 17.08 41.43
N PRO A 170 35.44 16.52 41.98
CA PRO A 170 36.61 16.16 41.17
C PRO A 170 36.31 15.05 40.15
N ILE A 171 35.39 14.13 40.46
CA ILE A 171 34.99 13.05 39.53
C ILE A 171 34.19 13.64 38.35
N ILE A 172 33.25 14.54 38.62
CA ILE A 172 32.50 15.24 37.56
C ILE A 172 33.42 16.08 36.68
N LYS A 173 34.40 16.78 37.28
CA LYS A 173 35.43 17.52 36.55
C LYS A 173 36.22 16.60 35.62
N GLN A 174 36.72 15.47 36.12
CA GLN A 174 37.44 14.50 35.30
C GLN A 174 36.56 13.91 34.17
N MET A 175 35.26 13.72 34.38
CA MET A 175 34.35 13.30 33.31
C MET A 175 34.20 14.37 32.24
N ALA A 176 34.08 15.64 32.62
CA ALA A 176 34.03 16.74 31.67
C ALA A 176 35.34 16.85 30.87
N ASP A 177 36.50 16.81 31.55
CA ASP A 177 37.83 16.89 30.94
C ASP A 177 38.13 15.70 30.00
N SER A 178 37.60 14.51 30.31
CA SER A 178 37.71 13.31 29.45
C SER A 178 36.77 13.32 28.24
N GLY A 179 36.11 14.44 27.95
CA GLY A 179 35.19 14.58 26.82
C GLY A 179 33.79 13.99 27.07
N ARG A 180 33.50 13.51 28.29
CA ARG A 180 32.19 12.97 28.68
C ARG A 180 31.33 14.02 29.38
N MET A 181 31.42 15.27 28.93
CA MET A 181 30.64 16.40 29.45
C MET A 181 29.13 16.15 29.32
N GLU A 182 28.69 15.52 28.23
CA GLU A 182 27.28 15.17 28.00
C GLU A 182 26.76 14.16 29.03
N LEU A 183 27.59 13.18 29.42
CA LEU A 183 27.23 12.20 30.45
C LEU A 183 27.16 12.86 31.82
N ALA A 184 28.11 13.75 32.14
CA ALA A 184 28.09 14.53 33.36
C ALA A 184 26.82 15.39 33.46
N ALA A 185 26.42 16.06 32.37
CA ALA A 185 25.19 16.82 32.31
C ALA A 185 23.94 15.93 32.47
N ARG A 186 23.90 14.73 31.87
CA ARG A 186 22.80 13.78 32.05
C ARG A 186 22.65 13.30 33.49
N ILE A 187 23.78 13.01 34.15
CA ILE A 187 23.80 12.62 35.57
C ILE A 187 23.27 13.78 36.44
N LEU A 188 23.79 15.00 36.25
CA LEU A 188 23.34 16.18 37.00
C LEU A 188 21.85 16.52 36.76
N ALA A 189 21.34 16.27 35.56
CA ALA A 189 19.93 16.49 35.22
C ALA A 189 18.98 15.53 35.96
N GLN A 190 19.46 14.32 36.24
CA GLN A 190 18.73 13.25 36.94
C GLN A 190 18.85 13.34 38.46
N MET A 191 19.92 13.92 38.97
CA MET A 191 20.12 14.17 40.39
C MET A 191 19.12 15.17 40.96
N LYS A 192 18.95 15.18 42.29
CA LYS A 192 18.16 16.21 42.97
C LYS A 192 18.80 17.57 42.78
N GLU A 193 18.00 18.57 42.41
CA GLU A 193 18.48 19.93 42.11
C GLU A 193 19.32 20.56 43.23
N ARG A 194 18.98 20.27 44.49
CA ARG A 194 19.76 20.73 45.66
C ARG A 194 21.17 20.13 45.72
N ASN A 195 21.33 18.85 45.37
CA ASN A 195 22.62 18.17 45.37
C ASN A 195 23.45 18.58 44.15
N ALA A 196 22.81 18.69 42.99
CA ALA A 196 23.45 19.21 41.79
C ALA A 196 23.98 20.64 42.01
N ALA A 197 23.20 21.52 42.66
CA ALA A 197 23.64 22.87 42.99
C ALA A 197 24.82 22.90 43.98
N ARG A 198 24.83 22.03 44.99
CA ARG A 198 25.96 21.89 45.93
C ARG A 198 27.22 21.41 45.22
N LEU A 199 27.10 20.40 44.36
CA LEU A 199 28.21 19.88 43.57
C LEU A 199 28.77 20.95 42.62
N LEU A 200 27.90 21.71 41.96
CA LEU A 200 28.30 22.81 41.09
C LEU A 200 28.96 23.98 41.84
N ALA A 201 28.55 24.24 43.08
CA ALA A 201 29.19 25.26 43.93
C ALA A 201 30.60 24.86 44.36
N GLU A 202 30.86 23.55 44.48
CA GLU A 202 32.15 22.98 44.88
C GLU A 202 33.14 22.84 43.70
N LEU A 203 32.66 23.04 42.46
CA LEU A 203 33.55 23.07 41.30
C LEU A 203 34.39 24.35 41.29
N SER A 204 35.71 24.17 41.35
CA SER A 204 36.69 25.27 41.24
C SER A 204 36.64 26.02 39.91
N ASP A 205 36.16 25.40 38.84
CA ASP A 205 36.05 26.02 37.51
C ASP A 205 34.62 26.48 37.23
N HIS A 206 34.42 27.79 37.37
CA HIS A 206 33.12 28.43 37.15
C HIS A 206 32.67 28.37 35.69
N ALA A 207 33.61 28.39 34.72
CA ALA A 207 33.27 28.33 33.30
C ALA A 207 32.71 26.95 32.94
N LEU A 208 33.31 25.88 33.49
CA LEU A 208 32.84 24.51 33.32
C LEU A 208 31.46 24.31 33.98
N ALA A 209 31.25 24.86 35.18
CA ALA A 209 29.96 24.79 35.85
C ALA A 209 28.83 25.43 35.03
N VAL A 210 29.08 26.60 34.42
CA VAL A 210 28.12 27.28 33.53
C VAL A 210 27.80 26.40 32.31
N GLN A 211 28.82 25.81 31.66
CA GLN A 211 28.61 24.91 30.52
C GLN A 211 27.77 23.68 30.89
N LEU A 212 28.02 23.08 32.05
CA LEU A 212 27.23 21.95 32.55
C LEU A 212 25.77 22.35 32.81
N VAL A 213 25.53 23.51 33.40
CA VAL A 213 24.16 24.02 33.66
C VAL A 213 23.42 24.27 32.34
N GLU A 214 24.08 24.87 31.34
CA GLU A 214 23.49 25.06 30.01
C GLU A 214 23.11 23.72 29.37
N ARG A 215 23.98 22.72 29.45
CA ARG A 215 23.72 21.37 28.93
C ARG A 215 22.59 20.67 29.68
N VAL A 216 22.57 20.75 31.01
CA VAL A 216 21.47 20.23 31.84
C VAL A 216 20.14 20.86 31.45
N ARG A 217 20.14 22.18 31.21
CA ARG A 217 18.94 22.92 30.78
C ARG A 217 18.49 22.50 29.39
N ALA A 218 19.41 22.30 28.45
CA ALA A 218 19.11 21.78 27.12
C ALA A 218 18.50 20.37 27.17
N LEU A 219 18.94 19.52 28.11
CA LEU A 219 18.41 18.18 28.31
C LEU A 219 17.03 18.15 29.00
N LYS A 220 16.81 19.01 30.01
CA LYS A 220 15.49 19.14 30.68
C LYS A 220 14.43 19.80 29.79
N TYR A 221 14.85 20.71 28.92
CA TYR A 221 13.98 21.46 28.03
C TYR A 221 14.43 21.31 26.57
N PRO A 222 14.31 20.10 25.97
CA PRO A 222 14.75 19.85 24.60
C PRO A 222 14.02 20.73 23.56
N ASN A 223 12.91 21.35 23.95
CA ASN A 223 12.08 22.19 23.08
C ASN A 223 12.27 23.71 23.33
N GLY A 224 13.17 24.13 24.24
CA GLY A 224 13.33 25.53 24.63
C GLY A 224 14.41 26.30 23.87
N ALA A 225 15.34 25.62 23.21
CA ALA A 225 16.52 26.24 22.61
C ALA A 225 16.26 26.96 21.26
N ALA A 226 15.08 26.80 20.66
CA ALA A 226 14.69 27.53 19.43
C ALA A 226 13.71 28.70 19.67
N GLY A 227 13.27 28.92 20.92
CA GLY A 227 12.23 29.91 21.26
C GLY A 227 12.70 31.13 22.04
N GLY A 228 14.01 31.32 22.23
CA GLY A 228 14.60 32.48 22.89
C GLY A 228 14.54 33.77 22.04
N GLY A 229 13.50 33.94 21.24
CA GLY A 229 13.15 35.20 20.60
C GLY A 229 12.31 36.02 21.57
N VAL A 230 12.98 36.84 22.37
CA VAL A 230 12.52 38.12 22.93
C VAL A 230 11.03 38.40 22.71
N SER A 231 10.16 37.92 23.60
CA SER A 231 8.83 38.50 23.78
C SER A 231 8.98 39.81 24.57
N ALA A 232 9.65 40.79 23.97
CA ALA A 232 9.59 42.16 24.40
C ALA A 232 8.25 42.74 23.91
N GLY A 233 7.44 43.16 24.88
CA GLY A 233 6.57 44.33 24.80
C GLY A 233 5.78 44.54 23.51
N GLY A 234 4.49 44.27 23.58
CA GLY A 234 3.52 45.35 23.53
C GLY A 234 3.22 46.01 22.18
N ALA A 235 1.91 46.11 21.96
CA ALA A 235 1.23 47.05 21.07
C ALA A 235 1.14 46.68 19.58
N GLY A 236 -0.12 46.58 19.14
CA GLY A 236 -0.49 46.83 17.75
C GLY A 236 -1.01 45.61 17.03
N ALA A 237 -2.27 45.25 17.30
CA ALA A 237 -3.08 44.58 16.30
C ALA A 237 -3.48 45.61 15.22
N PRO A 238 -3.24 45.33 13.92
CA PRO A 238 -4.06 45.87 12.86
C PRO A 238 -4.95 44.75 12.29
N LEU A 239 -6.24 45.09 12.21
CA LEU A 239 -7.33 44.29 11.67
C LEU A 239 -7.04 43.76 10.24
N PRO A 240 -7.58 42.60 9.86
CA PRO A 240 -7.56 42.13 8.48
C PRO A 240 -8.49 43.01 7.63
N ARG A 241 -7.91 43.69 6.64
CA ARG A 241 -8.64 44.46 5.63
C ARG A 241 -9.12 43.49 4.54
N GLU A 242 -10.42 43.29 4.48
CA GLU A 242 -11.08 42.70 3.32
C GLU A 242 -10.79 43.53 2.06
N ALA A 243 -10.29 42.86 1.03
CA ALA A 243 -10.39 43.22 -0.38
C ALA A 243 -10.31 41.88 -1.13
N GLY A 244 -11.32 41.38 -1.85
CA GLY A 244 -12.32 42.08 -2.64
C GLY A 244 -11.87 42.07 -4.10
N GLY A 245 -12.29 41.05 -4.87
CA GLY A 245 -12.14 40.94 -6.33
C GLY A 245 -10.68 40.80 -6.81
N ILE A 246 -10.33 40.05 -7.84
CA ILE A 246 -10.85 40.10 -9.20
C ILE A 246 -10.41 38.80 -9.88
N THR A 247 -11.35 38.06 -10.43
CA THR A 247 -11.11 37.09 -11.51
C THR A 247 -11.08 37.82 -12.86
N PRO A 248 -10.11 37.49 -13.73
CA PRO A 248 -10.41 37.28 -15.16
C PRO A 248 -9.74 35.97 -15.61
N ALA A 249 -10.44 35.00 -16.22
CA ALA A 249 -11.02 35.00 -17.57
C ALA A 249 -9.97 35.13 -18.70
N GLY A 250 -9.90 34.11 -19.56
CA GLY A 250 -9.24 34.10 -20.88
C GLY A 250 -7.83 33.50 -20.86
N GLY A 251 -7.59 32.33 -21.46
CA GLY A 251 -7.35 32.16 -22.91
C GLY A 251 -5.86 32.39 -23.20
N THR A 252 -5.05 31.45 -23.69
CA THR A 252 -5.13 30.78 -25.00
C THR A 252 -3.97 29.76 -25.06
N PRO A 253 -4.10 28.57 -25.69
CA PRO A 253 -2.95 27.78 -26.13
C PRO A 253 -2.67 27.99 -27.63
N PRO A 254 -1.40 28.14 -28.04
CA PRO A 254 -0.96 27.67 -29.35
C PRO A 254 0.22 26.70 -29.16
N GLN A 255 0.18 25.49 -29.70
CA GLN A 255 0.24 25.09 -31.12
C GLN A 255 1.58 24.36 -31.28
N ALA A 256 1.51 23.05 -31.53
CA ALA A 256 2.65 22.21 -31.84
C ALA A 256 2.96 22.30 -33.35
N PRO A 257 4.23 22.10 -33.75
CA PRO A 257 4.62 21.94 -35.15
C PRO A 257 4.23 20.57 -35.72
#